data_AF-A0A9X3PG01-F1
#
_entry.id   AF-A0A9X3PG01-F1
#
_cell.length_a   1.000
_cell.length_b   1.000
_cell.length_c   1.000
_cell.angle_alpha   90.00
_cell.angle_beta   90.00
_cell.angle_gamma   90.00
#
_symmetry.space_group_name_H-M   'P 1'
#
loop_
_entity.id
_entity.type
_entity.pdbx_description
1 polymer ?
#
loop_
_entity_poly.entity_id
_entity_poly.type
_entity_poly.pdbx_seq_one_letter_code
_entity_poly.pdbx_strand_id
1 'polypeptide(L)'
;MLISDLPARLAAMGIGTGLYSIGVGRENSLCIEQSGSSWVVYYQERGQWNNVLTFSDEDEVCRYVIGSFEEMLESRRAEGWPVEDLARERVSVEDRIRALGVGSAHYRIGEIADNAWCLIEEGGKWLVIRMENGVRIKESEFGKDFDTAESVLFRRLRSWQREQAAAGVDPEVLAADR
;
A
#
# COMPACT_ATOMS: atom_id res chain seq x y z
N MET A 1 12.29 -15.23 -13.95
CA MET A 1 10.98 -15.01 -13.31
C MET A 1 10.66 -13.55 -13.41
N LEU A 2 9.39 -13.19 -13.64
CA LEU A 2 8.99 -11.78 -13.68
C LEU A 2 8.54 -11.33 -12.28
N ILE A 3 8.60 -10.02 -12.04
CA ILE A 3 8.13 -9.43 -10.77
C ILE A 3 6.65 -9.73 -10.53
N SER A 4 5.86 -9.86 -11.60
CA SER A 4 4.44 -10.26 -11.53
C SER A 4 4.22 -11.65 -10.95
N ASP A 5 5.21 -12.54 -11.02
CA ASP A 5 5.10 -13.92 -10.54
C ASP A 5 5.49 -14.04 -9.04
N LEU A 6 6.22 -13.04 -8.53
CA LEU A 6 6.78 -13.05 -7.19
C LEU A 6 5.72 -13.19 -6.08
N PRO A 7 4.55 -12.51 -6.12
CA PRO A 7 3.53 -12.67 -5.09
C PRO A 7 3.05 -14.12 -4.92
N ALA A 8 2.79 -14.81 -6.03
CA ALA A 8 2.33 -16.20 -6.00
C ALA A 8 3.42 -17.12 -5.42
N ARG A 9 4.69 -16.85 -5.74
CA ARG A 9 5.83 -17.60 -5.21
C ARG A 9 6.02 -17.38 -3.71
N LEU A 10 5.94 -16.14 -3.23
CA LEU A 10 6.06 -15.81 -1.81
C LEU A 10 4.89 -16.39 -0.99
N ALA A 11 3.68 -16.32 -1.52
CA ALA A 11 2.52 -16.95 -0.89
C ALA A 11 2.69 -18.48 -0.75
N ALA A 12 3.25 -19.15 -1.76
CA ALA A 12 3.56 -20.58 -1.70
C ALA A 12 4.63 -20.93 -0.64
N MET A 13 5.44 -19.96 -0.22
CA MET A 13 6.41 -20.09 0.89
C MET A 13 5.81 -19.76 2.25
N GLY A 14 4.53 -19.33 2.31
CA GLY A 14 3.89 -18.86 3.54
C GLY A 14 4.24 -17.41 3.91
N ILE A 15 4.70 -16.61 2.95
CA ILE A 15 5.00 -15.18 3.14
C ILE A 15 3.81 -14.36 2.66
N GLY A 16 3.18 -13.64 3.58
CA GLY A 16 2.03 -12.78 3.30
C GLY A 16 2.43 -11.40 2.77
N THR A 17 1.48 -10.72 2.12
CA THR A 17 1.67 -9.36 1.55
C THR A 17 1.94 -8.29 2.60
N GLY A 18 1.86 -8.61 3.89
CA GLY A 18 2.24 -7.71 4.98
C GLY A 18 3.74 -7.50 5.14
N LEU A 19 4.59 -8.33 4.53
CA LEU A 19 6.05 -8.29 4.70
C LEU A 19 6.80 -7.68 3.52
N TYR A 20 6.13 -7.46 2.40
CA TYR A 20 6.74 -6.90 1.20
C TYR A 20 5.80 -5.93 0.50
N SER A 21 6.38 -5.11 -0.38
CA SER A 21 5.65 -4.18 -1.23
C SER A 21 6.29 -4.11 -2.61
N ILE A 22 5.47 -4.04 -3.66
CA ILE A 22 5.91 -3.97 -5.06
C ILE A 22 5.32 -2.71 -5.69
N GLY A 23 6.17 -1.91 -6.33
CA GLY A 23 5.82 -0.67 -7.01
C GLY A 23 5.68 0.54 -6.09
N VAL A 24 5.63 0.36 -4.77
CA VAL A 24 5.48 1.45 -3.80
C VAL A 24 6.23 1.16 -2.50
N GLY A 25 6.91 2.17 -1.96
CA GLY A 25 7.56 2.11 -0.66
C GLY A 25 6.56 2.00 0.49
N ARG A 26 6.84 1.09 1.43
CA ARG A 26 5.96 0.76 2.56
C ARG A 26 6.77 0.50 3.82
N GLU A 27 6.36 1.10 4.93
CA GLU A 27 6.97 0.90 6.24
C GLU A 27 6.94 -0.57 6.69
N ASN A 28 8.00 -0.96 7.38
CA ASN A 28 8.23 -2.30 7.93
C ASN A 28 8.08 -3.41 6.87
N SER A 29 8.48 -3.13 5.63
CA SER A 29 8.35 -4.07 4.50
C SER A 29 9.61 -4.06 3.63
N LEU A 30 9.88 -5.22 3.01
CA LEU A 30 10.84 -5.29 1.90
C LEU A 30 10.17 -4.75 0.63
N CYS A 31 10.66 -3.62 0.15
CA CYS A 31 10.09 -2.87 -0.97
C CYS A 31 10.86 -3.13 -2.25
N ILE A 32 10.13 -3.24 -3.36
CA ILE A 32 10.66 -3.42 -4.71
C ILE A 32 10.06 -2.33 -5.58
N GLU A 33 10.89 -1.44 -6.12
CA GLU A 33 10.43 -0.33 -6.95
C GLU A 33 11.19 -0.26 -8.28
N GLN A 34 10.48 0.09 -9.34
CA GLN A 34 11.09 0.39 -10.62
C GLN A 34 11.56 1.86 -10.62
N SER A 35 12.85 2.07 -10.85
CA SER A 35 13.47 3.40 -10.95
C SER A 35 14.15 3.54 -12.32
N GLY A 36 13.44 4.15 -13.27
CA GLY A 36 13.88 4.22 -14.66
C GLY A 36 13.99 2.83 -15.28
N SER A 37 15.19 2.46 -15.74
CA SER A 37 15.47 1.14 -16.33
C SER A 37 15.99 0.11 -15.31
N SER A 38 16.02 0.45 -14.02
CA SER A 38 16.56 -0.40 -12.96
C SER A 38 15.49 -0.71 -11.92
N TRP A 39 15.73 -1.75 -11.14
CA TRP A 39 14.92 -2.14 -9.99
C TRP A 39 15.70 -1.85 -8.72
N VAL A 40 15.02 -1.30 -7.72
CA VAL A 40 15.59 -1.02 -6.40
C VAL A 40 14.88 -1.88 -5.38
N VAL A 41 15.65 -2.64 -4.60
CA VAL A 41 15.16 -3.41 -3.46
C VAL A 41 15.71 -2.79 -2.19
N TYR A 42 14.86 -2.57 -1.20
CA TYR A 42 15.26 -1.98 0.07
C TYR A 42 14.27 -2.35 1.16
N TYR A 43 14.70 -2.34 2.42
CA TYR A 43 13.81 -2.45 3.58
C TYR A 43 13.49 -1.06 4.13
N GLN A 44 12.21 -0.70 4.22
CA GLN A 44 11.83 0.59 4.76
C GLN A 44 11.45 0.48 6.24
N GLU A 45 12.07 1.32 7.07
CA GLU A 45 11.73 1.41 8.49
C GLU A 45 11.92 2.85 8.97
N ARG A 46 10.88 3.40 9.61
CA ARG A 46 10.85 4.75 10.20
C ARG A 46 11.22 5.84 9.19
N GLY A 47 10.73 5.71 7.96
CA GLY A 47 11.01 6.63 6.86
C GLY A 47 12.41 6.52 6.27
N GLN A 48 13.19 5.51 6.67
CA GLN A 48 14.55 5.28 6.16
C GLN A 48 14.62 4.04 5.28
N TRP A 49 15.44 4.12 4.23
CA TRP A 49 15.74 2.99 3.35
C TRP A 49 16.99 2.29 3.84
N ASN A 50 16.87 1.00 4.15
CA ASN A 50 17.95 0.15 4.62
C ASN A 50 18.28 -0.91 3.57
N ASN A 51 19.54 -1.35 3.52
CA ASN A 51 20.02 -2.41 2.62
C ASN A 51 19.61 -2.18 1.15
N VAL A 52 19.79 -0.95 0.67
CA VAL A 52 19.41 -0.56 -0.70
C VAL A 52 20.30 -1.26 -1.71
N LEU A 53 19.67 -2.03 -2.60
CA LEU A 53 20.32 -2.74 -3.69
C LEU A 53 19.64 -2.38 -5.01
N THR A 54 20.44 -2.31 -6.07
CA THR A 54 19.96 -2.00 -7.41
C THR A 54 20.28 -3.14 -8.36
N PHE A 55 19.31 -3.51 -9.18
CA PHE A 55 19.38 -4.58 -10.16
C PHE A 55 18.94 -4.07 -11.53
N SER A 56 19.50 -4.63 -12.60
CA SER A 56 19.09 -4.30 -13.97
C SER A 56 18.05 -5.27 -14.54
N ASP A 57 17.77 -6.37 -13.82
CA ASP A 57 17.01 -7.50 -14.33
C ASP A 57 15.98 -8.00 -13.30
N GLU A 58 14.78 -8.33 -13.77
CA GLU A 58 13.68 -8.79 -12.91
C GLU A 58 13.96 -10.15 -12.26
N ASP A 59 14.63 -11.06 -12.97
CA ASP A 59 14.93 -12.39 -12.46
C ASP A 59 15.95 -12.31 -11.31
N GLU A 60 16.94 -11.43 -11.41
CA GLU A 60 17.88 -11.14 -10.32
C GLU A 60 17.18 -10.60 -9.06
N VAL A 61 16.29 -9.62 -9.22
CA VAL A 61 15.47 -9.07 -8.12
C VAL A 61 14.68 -10.18 -7.45
N CYS A 62 13.98 -10.98 -8.26
CA CYS A 62 13.15 -12.07 -7.80
C CYS A 62 13.95 -13.10 -6.99
N ARG A 63 15.11 -13.52 -7.50
CA ARG A 63 16.00 -14.45 -6.79
C ARG A 63 16.51 -13.86 -5.48
N TYR A 64 16.92 -12.60 -5.47
CA TYR A 64 17.37 -11.93 -4.26
C TYR A 64 16.27 -11.87 -3.19
N VAL A 65 15.05 -11.49 -3.57
CA VAL A 65 13.92 -11.38 -2.64
C VAL A 65 13.53 -12.75 -2.08
N ILE A 66 13.45 -13.77 -2.93
CA ILE A 66 13.18 -15.15 -2.47
C ILE A 66 14.25 -15.60 -1.47
N GLY A 67 15.53 -15.44 -1.81
CA GLY A 67 16.64 -15.82 -0.92
C GLY A 67 16.57 -15.09 0.42
N SER A 68 16.25 -13.79 0.42
CA SER A 68 16.09 -13.00 1.65
C SER A 68 14.98 -13.56 2.56
N PHE A 69 13.87 -14.01 1.97
CA PHE A 69 12.78 -14.62 2.72
C PHE A 69 13.09 -16.07 3.15
N GLU A 70 13.84 -16.84 2.35
CA GLU A 70 14.32 -18.17 2.73
C GLU A 70 15.25 -18.08 3.96
N GLU A 71 16.24 -17.18 3.94
CA GLU A 71 17.13 -16.93 5.07
C GLU A 71 16.37 -16.50 6.34
N MET A 72 15.38 -15.60 6.17
CA MET A 72 14.53 -15.18 7.27
C MET A 72 13.72 -16.35 7.85
N LEU A 73 13.13 -17.20 7.00
CA LEU A 73 12.36 -18.38 7.42
C LEU A 73 13.24 -19.40 8.16
N GLU A 74 14.45 -19.67 7.66
CA GLU A 74 15.41 -20.56 8.30
C GLU A 74 15.80 -20.06 9.69
N SER A 75 16.13 -18.76 9.81
CA SER A 75 16.46 -18.12 11.08
C SER A 75 15.31 -18.22 12.10
N ARG A 76 14.08 -17.87 11.67
CA ARG A 76 12.88 -17.92 12.53
C ARG A 76 12.57 -19.33 13.01
N ARG A 77 12.72 -20.34 12.14
CA ARG A 77 12.55 -21.76 12.51
C ARG A 77 13.58 -22.19 13.55
N ALA A 78 14.85 -21.79 13.38
CA ALA A 78 15.91 -22.11 14.33
C ALA A 78 15.66 -21.47 15.71
N GLU A 79 15.05 -20.29 15.75
CA GLU A 79 14.65 -19.60 16.97
C GLU A 79 13.33 -20.11 17.60
N GLY A 80 12.61 -21.02 16.95
CA GLY A 80 11.34 -21.55 17.43
C GLY A 80 10.15 -20.57 17.30
N TRP A 81 10.24 -19.58 16.41
CA TRP A 81 9.13 -18.67 16.13
C TRP A 81 8.02 -19.37 15.33
N PRO A 82 6.74 -19.04 15.59
CA PRO A 82 5.63 -19.49 14.76
C PRO A 82 5.73 -18.81 13.38
N VAL A 83 6.14 -19.57 12.37
CA VAL A 83 6.29 -19.06 11.00
C VAL A 83 4.94 -18.76 10.34
N GLU A 84 3.85 -19.28 10.90
CA GLU A 84 2.47 -19.02 10.44
C GLU A 84 2.10 -17.54 10.56
N ASP A 85 2.70 -16.80 11.50
CA ASP A 85 2.47 -15.37 11.66
C ASP A 85 3.04 -14.54 10.49
N LEU A 86 3.95 -15.12 9.70
CA LEU A 86 4.52 -14.49 8.50
C LEU A 86 3.55 -14.52 7.31
N ALA A 87 2.55 -15.40 7.35
CA ALA A 87 1.51 -15.51 6.32
C ALA A 87 0.45 -14.40 6.43
N ARG A 88 0.65 -13.41 7.33
CA ARG A 88 -0.31 -12.33 7.53
C ARG A 88 -0.45 -11.48 6.28
N GLU A 89 -1.63 -11.55 5.70
CA GLU A 89 -2.03 -10.65 4.62
C GLU A 89 -2.22 -9.23 5.13
N ARG A 90 -1.82 -8.26 4.31
CA ARG A 90 -2.13 -6.86 4.57
C ARG A 90 -3.59 -6.61 4.24
N VAL A 91 -4.31 -5.98 5.15
CA VAL A 91 -5.62 -5.41 4.84
C VAL A 91 -5.41 -4.15 4.01
N SER A 92 -5.94 -4.13 2.79
CA SER A 92 -5.86 -2.97 1.90
C SER A 92 -6.57 -1.75 2.51
N VAL A 93 -6.21 -0.54 2.09
CA VAL A 93 -6.92 0.67 2.55
C VAL A 93 -8.34 0.69 2.02
N GLU A 94 -8.57 0.15 0.83
CA GLU A 94 -9.88 -0.05 0.23
C GLU A 94 -10.77 -0.90 1.13
N ASP A 95 -10.28 -2.04 1.61
CA ASP A 95 -11.03 -2.88 2.55
C ASP A 95 -11.29 -2.17 3.87
N ARG A 96 -10.30 -1.42 4.37
CA ARG A 96 -10.46 -0.60 5.59
C ARG A 96 -11.53 0.49 5.38
N ILE A 97 -11.55 1.14 4.22
CA ILE A 97 -12.54 2.16 3.87
C ILE A 97 -13.93 1.53 3.70
N ARG A 98 -14.02 0.37 3.03
CA ARG A 98 -15.25 -0.40 2.88
C ARG A 98 -15.80 -0.89 4.22
N ALA A 99 -14.94 -1.11 5.22
CA ALA A 99 -15.38 -1.42 6.58
C ALA A 99 -15.99 -0.21 7.32
N LEU A 100 -15.69 1.04 6.92
CA LEU A 100 -16.31 2.26 7.48
C LEU A 100 -17.77 2.52 7.03
N GLY A 101 -18.39 1.56 6.37
CA GLY A 101 -18.22 1.59 4.94
C GLY A 101 -18.68 2.80 4.14
N VAL A 102 -17.65 3.33 3.50
CA VAL A 102 -17.73 4.26 2.41
C VAL A 102 -17.54 3.46 1.12
N GLY A 103 -18.43 3.68 0.16
CA GLY A 103 -18.42 3.07 -1.15
C GLY A 103 -17.30 3.63 -2.04
N SER A 104 -16.95 2.88 -3.09
CA SER A 104 -15.87 3.24 -4.00
C SER A 104 -16.13 4.58 -4.69
N ALA A 105 -17.39 4.98 -4.93
CA ALA A 105 -17.75 6.26 -5.55
C ALA A 105 -17.20 7.50 -4.83
N HIS A 106 -16.81 7.36 -3.55
CA HIS A 106 -16.33 8.46 -2.72
C HIS A 106 -14.81 8.51 -2.57
N TYR A 107 -14.07 7.55 -3.14
CA TYR A 107 -12.62 7.56 -3.11
C TYR A 107 -11.97 6.95 -4.36
N ARG A 108 -10.71 7.33 -4.63
CA ARG A 108 -9.87 6.71 -5.66
C ARG A 108 -8.43 6.58 -5.18
N ILE A 109 -7.74 5.56 -5.66
CA ILE A 109 -6.32 5.32 -5.40
C ILE A 109 -5.65 5.08 -6.74
N GLY A 110 -4.58 5.82 -7.01
CA GLY A 110 -3.86 5.78 -8.28
C GLY A 110 -4.45 6.67 -9.39
N GLU A 111 -5.68 7.18 -9.22
CA GLU A 111 -6.33 8.04 -10.20
C GLU A 111 -7.11 9.19 -9.55
N ILE A 112 -7.39 10.22 -10.35
CA ILE A 112 -8.24 11.34 -9.98
C ILE A 112 -9.67 11.04 -10.43
N ALA A 113 -10.64 11.13 -9.52
CA ALA A 113 -12.06 11.16 -9.85
C ALA A 113 -12.73 12.36 -9.21
N ASP A 114 -13.71 12.92 -9.92
CA ASP A 114 -14.49 14.03 -9.41
C ASP A 114 -15.41 13.60 -8.26
N ASN A 115 -15.69 14.52 -7.34
CA ASN A 115 -16.52 14.31 -6.16
C ASN A 115 -16.02 13.20 -5.22
N ALA A 116 -14.74 12.85 -5.28
CA ALA A 116 -14.09 11.79 -4.50
C ALA A 116 -12.84 12.30 -3.74
N TRP A 117 -12.46 11.59 -2.67
CA TRP A 117 -11.13 11.68 -2.08
C TRP A 117 -10.15 10.82 -2.87
N CYS A 118 -9.10 11.40 -3.42
CA CYS A 118 -8.13 10.68 -4.23
C CYS A 118 -6.77 10.59 -3.51
N LEU A 119 -6.14 9.42 -3.58
CA LEU A 119 -4.73 9.21 -3.24
C LEU A 119 -3.97 8.92 -4.54
N ILE A 120 -3.12 9.85 -4.95
CA ILE A 120 -2.38 9.76 -6.22
C ILE A 120 -0.90 9.99 -6.00
N GLU A 121 -0.07 9.47 -6.91
CA GLU A 121 1.32 9.86 -7.01
C GLU A 121 1.47 10.94 -8.10
N GLU A 122 2.07 12.07 -7.75
CA GLU A 122 2.36 13.16 -8.69
C GLU A 122 3.76 13.72 -8.40
N GLY A 123 4.67 13.65 -9.37
CA GLY A 123 6.03 14.18 -9.22
C GLY A 123 6.89 13.48 -8.15
N GLY A 124 6.70 12.17 -7.94
CA GLY A 124 7.43 11.38 -6.94
C GLY A 124 6.99 11.65 -5.50
N LYS A 125 5.77 12.18 -5.33
CA LYS A 125 5.14 12.50 -4.06
C LYS A 125 3.73 11.93 -4.03
N TRP A 126 3.30 11.51 -2.84
CA TRP A 126 1.92 11.08 -2.63
C TRP A 126 1.05 12.26 -2.23
N LEU A 127 -0.08 12.42 -2.92
CA LEU A 127 -1.07 13.46 -2.64
C LEU A 127 -2.37 12.83 -2.17
N VAL A 128 -2.93 13.36 -1.07
CA VAL A 128 -4.32 13.12 -0.69
C VAL A 128 -5.13 14.37 -1.02
N ILE A 129 -5.96 14.26 -2.06
CA ILE A 129 -6.75 15.37 -2.58
C ILE A 129 -8.25 15.12 -2.43
N ARG A 130 -9.03 16.20 -2.29
CA ARG A 130 -10.48 16.17 -2.44
C ARG A 130 -10.83 16.92 -3.72
N MET A 131 -11.50 16.22 -4.63
CA MET A 131 -12.02 16.78 -5.87
C MET A 131 -13.51 17.10 -5.73
N GLU A 132 -13.92 18.28 -6.20
CA GLU A 132 -15.33 18.65 -6.35
C GLU A 132 -15.52 19.49 -7.62
N ASN A 133 -16.42 19.06 -8.50
CA ASN A 133 -16.70 19.66 -9.81
C ASN A 133 -15.44 19.97 -10.64
N GLY A 134 -14.47 19.05 -10.64
CA GLY A 134 -13.21 19.15 -11.37
C GLY A 134 -12.15 20.02 -10.69
N VAL A 135 -12.40 20.50 -9.47
CA VAL A 135 -11.48 21.38 -8.73
C VAL A 135 -10.89 20.66 -7.51
N ARG A 136 -9.58 20.80 -7.29
CA ARG A 136 -8.92 20.39 -6.05
C ARG A 136 -9.31 21.37 -4.93
N ILE A 137 -10.21 20.97 -4.04
CA ILE A 137 -10.65 21.82 -2.91
C ILE A 137 -9.84 21.58 -1.64
N LYS A 138 -9.07 20.50 -1.57
CA LYS A 138 -8.15 20.20 -0.48
C LYS A 138 -7.00 19.34 -0.98
N GLU A 139 -5.82 19.59 -0.43
CA GLU A 139 -4.60 18.86 -0.77
C GLU A 139 -3.76 18.64 0.49
N SER A 140 -3.11 17.49 0.56
CA SER A 140 -2.08 17.19 1.54
C SER A 140 -0.99 16.41 0.82
N GLU A 141 0.23 16.94 0.89
CA GLU A 141 1.40 16.38 0.22
C GLU A 141 2.22 15.55 1.21
N PHE A 142 2.67 14.40 0.75
CA PHE A 142 3.58 13.51 1.43
C PHE A 142 4.75 13.25 0.48
N GLY A 143 5.96 13.02 1.02
CA GLY A 143 7.11 12.63 0.20
C GLY A 143 6.90 11.24 -0.41
N LYS A 144 7.93 10.39 -0.33
CA LYS A 144 7.83 9.00 -0.81
C LYS A 144 7.06 8.06 0.14
N ASP A 145 6.46 8.60 1.19
CA ASP A 145 5.82 7.83 2.25
C ASP A 145 4.34 7.57 1.93
N PHE A 146 4.10 6.43 1.27
CA PHE A 146 2.75 5.98 0.92
C PHE A 146 1.91 5.67 2.17
N ASP A 147 2.47 5.05 3.20
CA ASP A 147 1.69 4.62 4.38
C ASP A 147 1.15 5.82 5.17
N THR A 148 1.93 6.91 5.26
CA THR A 148 1.43 8.16 5.84
C THR A 148 0.31 8.75 4.99
N ALA A 149 0.47 8.79 3.67
CA ALA A 149 -0.57 9.29 2.76
C ALA A 149 -1.86 8.44 2.85
N GLU A 150 -1.73 7.12 2.83
CA GLU A 150 -2.81 6.15 3.01
C GLU A 150 -3.53 6.35 4.35
N SER A 151 -2.76 6.50 5.44
CA SER A 151 -3.32 6.75 6.77
C SER A 151 -4.05 8.10 6.87
N VAL A 152 -3.62 9.09 6.09
CA VAL A 152 -4.33 10.38 5.99
C VAL A 152 -5.62 10.21 5.19
N LEU A 153 -5.60 9.54 4.03
CA LEU A 153 -6.80 9.23 3.25
C LEU A 153 -7.86 8.56 4.13
N PHE A 154 -7.48 7.47 4.83
CA PHE A 154 -8.38 6.74 5.71
C PHE A 154 -8.99 7.64 6.80
N ARG A 155 -8.17 8.51 7.44
CA ARG A 155 -8.67 9.45 8.46
C ARG A 155 -9.61 10.50 7.87
N ARG A 156 -9.36 10.99 6.65
CA ARG A 156 -10.23 11.94 5.95
C ARG A 156 -11.59 11.32 5.65
N LEU A 157 -11.61 10.11 5.09
CA LEU A 157 -12.84 9.38 4.79
C LEU A 157 -13.64 9.04 6.05
N ARG A 158 -12.96 8.67 7.14
CA ARG A 158 -13.62 8.46 8.44
C ARG A 158 -14.25 9.74 9.00
N SER A 159 -13.60 10.90 8.87
CA SER A 159 -14.18 12.19 9.27
C SER A 159 -15.38 12.52 8.41
N TRP A 160 -15.22 12.42 7.09
CA TRP A 160 -16.25 12.70 6.11
C TRP A 160 -17.49 11.81 6.31
N GLN A 161 -17.31 10.50 6.53
CA GLN A 161 -18.42 9.57 6.80
C GLN A 161 -19.23 9.99 8.04
N ARG A 162 -18.57 10.47 9.09
CA ARG A 162 -19.24 10.99 10.30
C ARG A 162 -20.01 12.27 10.02
N GLU A 163 -19.46 13.15 9.18
CA GLU A 163 -20.13 14.38 8.75
C GLU A 163 -21.39 14.07 7.93
N GLN A 164 -21.33 13.10 7.00
CA GLN A 164 -22.50 12.66 6.22
C GLN A 164 -23.58 12.04 7.12
N ALA A 165 -23.18 11.19 8.07
CA ALA A 165 -24.10 10.61 9.04
C ALA A 165 -24.77 11.70 9.91
N ALA A 166 -24.01 12.71 10.36
CA ALA A 166 -24.55 13.84 11.12
C ALA A 166 -25.50 14.71 10.29
N ALA A 167 -25.30 14.78 8.97
CA ALA A 167 -26.20 15.46 8.03
C ALA A 167 -27.44 14.63 7.66
N GLY A 168 -27.59 13.41 8.20
CA GLY A 168 -28.74 12.55 7.95
C GLY A 168 -28.70 11.78 6.63
N VAL A 169 -27.52 11.66 6.00
CA VAL A 169 -27.37 10.84 4.80
C VAL A 169 -27.47 9.37 5.17
N ASP A 170 -28.25 8.62 4.39
CA ASP A 170 -28.45 7.19 4.58
C ASP A 170 -27.14 6.41 4.41
N PRO A 171 -26.74 5.58 5.39
CA PRO A 171 -25.58 4.70 5.26
C PRO A 171 -25.59 3.79 4.02
N GLU A 172 -26.77 3.37 3.53
CA GLU A 172 -26.87 2.56 2.31
C GLU A 172 -26.50 3.35 1.06
N VAL A 173 -26.82 4.65 1.03
CA VAL A 173 -26.42 5.56 -0.06
C VAL A 173 -24.92 5.76 -0.07
N LEU A 174 -24.30 5.91 1.11
CA LEU A 174 -22.83 6.02 1.24
C LEU A 174 -22.11 4.73 0.88
N ALA A 175 -22.82 3.59 0.86
CA ALA A 175 -22.31 2.25 0.68
C ALA A 175 -22.69 1.61 -0.66
N ALA A 176 -23.33 2.37 -1.56
CA ALA A 176 -24.09 1.83 -2.69
C ALA A 176 -23.28 0.95 -3.66
N ASP A 177 -21.95 0.99 -3.61
CA ASP A 177 -21.01 0.23 -4.43
C ASP A 177 -19.89 -0.46 -3.60
N ARG A 178 -20.20 -0.87 -2.36
CA ARG A 178 -19.29 -1.67 -1.52
C ARG A 178 -18.97 -3.03 -2.12
#